data_AF-A0AAJ0CPS8-F1
#
_entry.id   AF-A0AAJ0CPS8-F1
#
_cell.length_a   1.000
_cell.length_b   1.000
_cell.length_c   1.000
_cell.angle_alpha   90.00
_cell.angle_beta   90.00
_cell.angle_gamma   90.00
#
_symmetry.space_group_name_H-M   'P 1'
#
loop_
_entity.id
_entity.type
_entity.pdbx_description
1 polymer ?
#
loop_
_entity_poly.entity_id
_entity_poly.type
_entity_poly.pdbx_seq_one_letter_code
_entity_poly.pdbx_strand_id
1 'polypeptide(L)'
;MRPATRISLRTFSRAILPPTRSRSIHATASQAANVASVLGTGPPPEPPTPAARNINERIERRRKQADLLKQAKEIRSSKDGKSTTVRRRFWKDVSVKEVDGSLQIHLDARPLRHPQTKEIIQLPLSKPNLAFALALEWDTVASAEQATKQHLIPLTSLVCRAIDIERDDAVESPGKTKIRDDITTNVLRYLDTDSLLCWAPPAGEYDFRNQAGESLRDVQKRTTDEIVSFMTTHVWPGVTLQPVLDGDAIMPKKQAEGVREVVQGWVSGLTAWEIAGLERAVLAGKSLIAAARFITEWSEGPVSKPNLSGDGHFGVEEAAKTVSLEVDWQASQWGEVEDTHDVNNEDVRRQLGSVVLLVSGTGKRET
;
A
#
# COMPACT_ATOMS: atom_id res chain seq x y z
N MET A 1 -75.17 -3.37 68.92
CA MET A 1 -74.39 -3.35 67.66
C MET A 1 -73.55 -2.09 67.64
N ARG A 2 -72.22 -2.23 67.56
CA ARG A 2 -71.24 -1.15 67.72
C ARG A 2 -71.04 -0.37 66.40
N PRO A 3 -70.73 0.93 66.42
CA PRO A 3 -70.53 1.74 65.22
C PRO A 3 -69.18 1.44 64.54
N ALA A 4 -69.16 1.50 63.21
CA ALA A 4 -67.99 1.25 62.38
C ALA A 4 -67.08 2.49 62.28
N THR A 5 -65.80 2.24 62.46
CA THR A 5 -64.68 3.18 62.46
C THR A 5 -64.44 3.79 61.07
N ARG A 6 -64.33 5.12 60.97
CA ARG A 6 -63.86 5.82 59.76
C ARG A 6 -62.34 5.77 59.69
N ILE A 7 -61.80 5.37 58.54
CA ILE A 7 -60.37 5.47 58.20
C ILE A 7 -60.19 6.64 57.23
N SER A 8 -59.40 7.64 57.63
CA SER A 8 -59.02 8.76 56.76
C SER A 8 -57.93 8.35 55.79
N LEU A 9 -58.21 8.43 54.49
CA LEU A 9 -57.22 8.33 53.43
C LEU A 9 -56.38 9.62 53.37
N ARG A 10 -55.07 9.49 53.57
CA ARG A 10 -54.09 10.56 53.31
C ARG A 10 -53.99 10.79 51.80
N THR A 11 -54.24 12.01 51.37
CA THR A 11 -53.95 12.49 50.02
C THR A 11 -52.44 12.70 49.87
N PHE A 12 -51.81 11.94 48.97
CA PHE A 12 -50.44 12.24 48.55
C PHE A 12 -50.46 13.41 47.56
N SER A 13 -49.65 14.43 47.82
CA SER A 13 -49.44 15.59 46.95
C SER A 13 -48.86 15.14 45.61
N ARG A 14 -49.58 15.43 44.52
CA ARG A 14 -49.11 15.22 43.15
C ARG A 14 -48.05 16.28 42.84
N ALA A 15 -46.79 15.88 42.73
CA ALA A 15 -45.73 16.75 42.21
C ALA A 15 -46.05 17.11 40.75
N ILE A 16 -46.14 18.40 40.46
CA ILE A 16 -46.34 18.94 39.11
C ILE A 16 -44.96 18.97 38.44
N LEU A 17 -44.71 18.06 37.50
CA LEU A 17 -43.57 18.12 36.59
C LEU A 17 -43.84 19.17 35.49
N PRO A 18 -42.82 19.93 35.04
CA PRO A 18 -42.99 20.91 33.97
C PRO A 18 -43.25 20.20 32.63
N PRO A 19 -43.97 20.85 31.68
CA PRO A 19 -44.25 20.23 30.39
C PRO A 19 -42.96 20.12 29.57
N THR A 20 -42.56 18.89 29.29
CA THR A 20 -41.52 18.56 28.30
C THR A 20 -42.02 19.00 26.92
N ARG A 21 -41.46 20.09 26.39
CA ARG A 21 -41.64 20.47 24.98
C ARG A 21 -40.87 19.47 24.12
N SER A 22 -41.54 18.38 23.75
CA SER A 22 -41.09 17.52 22.65
C SER A 22 -41.21 18.31 21.35
N ARG A 23 -40.08 18.72 20.78
CA ARG A 23 -40.05 19.22 19.40
C ARG A 23 -39.93 18.01 18.48
N SER A 24 -40.98 17.72 17.72
CA SER A 24 -40.96 16.74 16.64
C SER A 24 -40.05 17.26 15.52
N ILE A 25 -38.99 16.52 15.19
CA ILE A 25 -38.00 16.89 14.17
C ILE A 25 -38.53 16.62 12.75
N HIS A 26 -39.68 15.94 12.61
CA HIS A 26 -40.29 15.63 11.32
C HIS A 26 -41.79 15.97 11.33
N ALA A 27 -42.27 16.59 10.26
CA ALA A 27 -43.68 16.95 10.04
C ALA A 27 -44.43 15.93 9.14
N THR A 28 -43.76 14.85 8.75
CA THR A 28 -44.31 13.81 7.87
C THR A 28 -44.90 12.68 8.70
N ALA A 29 -46.11 12.22 8.33
CA ALA A 29 -46.71 11.05 8.95
C ALA A 29 -45.81 9.82 8.74
N SER A 30 -45.56 9.06 9.80
CA SER A 30 -44.79 7.81 9.72
C SER A 30 -45.56 6.80 8.88
N GLN A 31 -45.08 6.55 7.67
CA GLN A 31 -45.63 5.51 6.81
C GLN A 31 -44.75 4.26 6.94
N ALA A 32 -45.36 3.11 7.20
CA ALA A 32 -44.64 1.85 7.24
C ALA A 32 -44.01 1.56 5.86
N ALA A 33 -42.78 1.05 5.86
CA ALA A 33 -42.09 0.68 4.63
C ALA A 33 -42.91 -0.35 3.85
N ASN A 34 -43.29 -0.01 2.62
CA ASN A 34 -44.01 -0.94 1.74
C ASN A 34 -42.99 -1.89 1.10
N VAL A 35 -42.84 -3.08 1.68
CA VAL A 35 -41.98 -4.13 1.13
C VAL A 35 -42.71 -4.73 -0.07
N ALA A 36 -42.14 -4.59 -1.28
CA ALA A 36 -42.68 -5.26 -2.46
C ALA A 36 -42.76 -6.78 -2.19
N SER A 37 -43.91 -7.39 -2.47
CA SER A 37 -44.20 -8.81 -2.18
C SER A 37 -43.23 -9.80 -2.86
N VAL A 38 -42.46 -9.33 -3.84
CA VAL A 38 -41.46 -10.13 -4.58
C VAL A 38 -40.13 -10.30 -3.81
N LEU A 39 -39.86 -9.51 -2.76
CA LEU A 39 -38.53 -9.41 -2.14
C LEU A 39 -38.41 -9.96 -0.71
N GLY A 40 -39.41 -10.67 -0.17
CA GLY A 40 -39.58 -10.70 1.30
C GLY A 40 -39.87 -12.01 2.01
N THR A 41 -39.61 -13.20 1.46
CA THR A 41 -39.75 -14.45 2.25
C THR A 41 -38.64 -15.45 1.94
N GLY A 42 -37.44 -15.15 2.39
CA GLY A 42 -36.36 -16.12 2.50
C GLY A 42 -35.55 -15.80 3.75
N PRO A 43 -34.87 -16.79 4.36
CA PRO A 43 -33.79 -16.46 5.28
C PRO A 43 -32.83 -15.47 4.59
N PRO A 44 -32.22 -14.54 5.34
CA PRO A 44 -31.23 -13.63 4.76
C PRO A 44 -30.24 -14.45 3.92
N PRO A 45 -29.90 -14.00 2.70
CA PRO A 45 -28.96 -14.72 1.86
C PRO A 45 -27.68 -14.95 2.66
N GLU A 46 -27.10 -16.14 2.52
CA GLU A 46 -25.84 -16.43 3.19
C GLU A 46 -24.81 -15.36 2.79
N PRO A 47 -23.95 -14.92 3.75
CA PRO A 47 -22.88 -13.98 3.45
C PRO A 47 -22.12 -14.45 2.21
N PRO A 48 -21.79 -13.56 1.26
CA PRO A 48 -21.05 -13.95 0.07
C PRO A 48 -19.74 -14.60 0.51
N THR A 49 -19.55 -15.85 0.11
CA THR A 49 -18.30 -16.56 0.38
C THR A 49 -17.24 -16.02 -0.56
N PRO A 50 -16.06 -15.62 -0.07
CA PRO A 50 -14.98 -15.14 -0.93
C PRO A 50 -14.62 -16.28 -1.90
N ALA A 51 -14.77 -16.02 -3.20
CA ALA A 51 -14.47 -17.02 -4.22
C ALA A 51 -13.02 -17.50 -4.03
N ALA A 52 -12.82 -18.81 -3.88
CA ALA A 52 -11.49 -19.40 -3.80
C ALA A 52 -10.73 -19.08 -5.10
N ARG A 53 -9.82 -18.12 -5.04
CA ARG A 53 -9.07 -17.63 -6.20
C ARG A 53 -8.02 -18.69 -6.59
N ASN A 54 -8.37 -19.59 -7.50
CA ASN A 54 -7.42 -20.57 -8.06
C ASN A 54 -6.35 -19.86 -8.92
N ILE A 55 -5.09 -19.86 -8.44
CA ILE A 55 -3.94 -19.21 -9.11
C ILE A 55 -3.76 -19.71 -10.55
N ASN A 56 -3.92 -21.01 -10.78
CA ASN A 56 -3.72 -21.63 -12.09
C ASN A 56 -4.77 -21.16 -13.12
N GLU A 57 -6.03 -21.04 -12.71
CA GLU A 57 -7.09 -20.51 -13.59
C GLU A 57 -6.84 -19.05 -13.98
N ARG A 58 -6.32 -18.23 -13.04
CA ARG A 58 -5.94 -16.83 -13.31
C ARG A 58 -4.83 -16.77 -14.36
N ILE A 59 -3.83 -17.65 -14.27
CA ILE A 59 -2.72 -17.71 -15.22
C ILE A 59 -3.21 -18.15 -16.61
N GLU A 60 -4.07 -19.16 -16.70
CA GLU A 60 -4.62 -19.64 -17.97
C GLU A 60 -5.51 -18.61 -18.66
N ARG A 61 -6.38 -17.92 -17.90
CA ARG A 61 -7.21 -16.83 -18.42
C ARG A 61 -6.34 -15.70 -18.97
N ARG A 62 -5.29 -15.31 -18.24
CA ARG A 62 -4.32 -14.29 -18.70
C ARG A 62 -3.59 -14.71 -19.97
N ARG A 63 -3.18 -15.97 -20.11
CA ARG A 63 -2.57 -16.49 -21.35
C ARG A 63 -3.52 -16.41 -22.54
N LYS A 64 -4.75 -16.90 -22.40
CA LYS A 64 -5.77 -16.84 -23.46
C LYS A 64 -6.09 -15.40 -23.87
N GLN A 65 -6.18 -14.49 -22.90
CA GLN A 65 -6.41 -13.08 -23.16
C GLN A 65 -5.22 -12.42 -23.86
N ALA A 66 -3.99 -12.78 -23.50
CA ALA A 66 -2.78 -12.30 -24.17
C ALA A 66 -2.72 -12.77 -25.64
N ASP A 67 -3.07 -14.03 -25.91
CA ASP A 67 -3.10 -14.59 -27.26
C ASP A 67 -4.19 -13.92 -28.13
N LEU A 68 -5.39 -13.72 -27.57
CA LEU A 68 -6.46 -12.96 -28.22
C LEU A 68 -6.05 -11.51 -28.51
N LEU A 69 -5.33 -10.85 -27.59
CA LEU A 69 -4.82 -9.50 -27.80
C LEU A 69 -3.72 -9.47 -28.88
N LYS A 70 -2.86 -10.49 -28.98
CA LYS A 70 -1.88 -10.63 -30.07
C LYS A 70 -2.58 -10.75 -31.43
N GLN A 71 -3.57 -11.64 -31.53
CA GLN A 71 -4.38 -11.81 -32.73
C GLN A 71 -5.13 -10.52 -33.11
N ALA A 72 -5.74 -9.84 -32.13
CA ALA A 72 -6.42 -8.57 -32.36
C ALA A 72 -5.45 -7.45 -32.80
N LYS A 73 -4.22 -7.43 -32.29
CA LYS A 73 -3.15 -6.51 -32.73
C LYS A 73 -2.72 -6.80 -34.17
N GLU A 74 -2.54 -8.07 -34.54
CA GLU A 74 -2.21 -8.47 -35.92
C GLU A 74 -3.32 -8.02 -36.90
N ILE A 75 -4.58 -8.24 -36.54
CA ILE A 75 -5.76 -7.82 -37.33
C ILE A 75 -5.88 -6.29 -37.43
N ARG A 76 -5.57 -5.53 -36.37
CA ARG A 76 -5.56 -4.06 -36.44
C ARG A 76 -4.38 -3.53 -37.26
N SER A 77 -3.21 -4.14 -37.15
CA SER A 77 -2.01 -3.72 -37.89
C SER A 77 -2.17 -3.88 -39.41
N SER A 78 -2.93 -4.88 -39.86
CA SER A 78 -3.21 -5.11 -41.29
C SER A 78 -4.26 -4.17 -41.89
N LYS A 79 -5.15 -3.58 -41.08
CA LYS A 79 -6.23 -2.69 -41.55
C LYS A 79 -5.85 -1.21 -41.66
N ASP A 80 -4.79 -0.78 -40.99
CA ASP A 80 -4.64 0.62 -40.61
C ASP A 80 -3.44 1.28 -41.34
N GLY A 81 -3.59 1.48 -42.65
CA GLY A 81 -2.52 1.97 -43.54
C GLY A 81 -2.16 3.46 -43.44
N LYS A 82 -2.85 4.29 -42.64
CA LYS A 82 -2.65 5.76 -42.64
C LYS A 82 -2.92 6.44 -41.28
N SER A 83 -2.18 6.09 -40.22
CA SER A 83 -2.18 6.84 -38.96
C SER A 83 -0.76 7.08 -38.46
N THR A 84 -0.53 8.28 -37.93
CA THR A 84 0.75 8.90 -37.53
C THR A 84 1.74 7.91 -36.92
N THR A 85 2.89 7.75 -37.58
CA THR A 85 3.95 6.76 -37.32
C THR A 85 4.53 6.78 -35.89
N VAL A 86 4.42 7.89 -35.15
CA VAL A 86 4.94 8.03 -33.78
C VAL A 86 4.07 7.31 -32.73
N ARG A 87 2.81 6.96 -33.06
CA ARG A 87 1.90 6.29 -32.11
C ARG A 87 2.08 4.78 -32.05
N ARG A 88 2.83 4.15 -32.96
CA ARG A 88 2.98 2.69 -33.03
C ARG A 88 4.26 2.23 -32.35
N ARG A 89 4.25 1.01 -31.80
CA ARG A 89 5.46 0.37 -31.27
C ARG A 89 6.49 0.30 -32.41
N PHE A 90 7.67 0.85 -32.17
CA PHE A 90 8.74 0.93 -33.18
C PHE A 90 9.83 -0.13 -32.97
N TRP A 91 9.69 -1.00 -31.96
CA TRP A 91 10.63 -2.08 -31.65
C TRP A 91 9.93 -3.43 -31.70
N LYS A 92 10.66 -4.48 -32.10
CA LYS A 92 10.16 -5.84 -32.11
C LYS A 92 10.64 -6.60 -30.88
N ASP A 93 11.95 -6.65 -30.70
CA ASP A 93 12.62 -7.47 -29.72
C ASP A 93 13.17 -6.60 -28.58
N VAL A 94 13.13 -7.13 -27.35
CA VAL A 94 13.72 -6.47 -26.18
C VAL A 94 14.77 -7.42 -25.60
N SER A 95 15.98 -6.92 -25.39
CA SER A 95 17.11 -7.72 -24.88
C SER A 95 17.84 -6.99 -23.76
N VAL A 96 18.41 -7.76 -22.83
CA VAL A 96 19.35 -7.26 -21.82
C VAL A 96 20.76 -7.53 -22.31
N LYS A 97 21.61 -6.50 -22.31
CA LYS A 97 23.01 -6.61 -22.71
C LYS A 97 23.90 -6.03 -21.62
N GLU A 98 25.01 -6.71 -21.37
CA GLU A 98 26.09 -6.16 -20.56
C GLU A 98 26.99 -5.31 -21.46
N VAL A 99 27.15 -4.03 -21.12
CA VAL A 99 27.91 -3.04 -21.89
C VAL A 99 28.66 -2.16 -20.89
N ASP A 100 29.98 -2.07 -21.04
CA ASP A 100 30.87 -1.24 -20.22
C ASP A 100 30.70 -1.47 -18.71
N GLY A 101 30.53 -2.73 -18.29
CA GLY A 101 30.33 -3.08 -16.88
C GLY A 101 28.96 -2.68 -16.33
N SER A 102 27.98 -2.40 -17.18
CA SER A 102 26.60 -2.09 -16.79
C SER A 102 25.59 -2.96 -17.55
N LEU A 103 24.43 -3.22 -16.95
CA LEU A 103 23.32 -3.85 -17.65
C LEU A 103 22.46 -2.78 -18.33
N GLN A 104 22.25 -2.94 -19.63
CA GLN A 104 21.45 -2.05 -20.45
C GLN A 104 20.31 -2.81 -21.12
N ILE A 105 19.14 -2.19 -21.19
CA ILE A 105 17.99 -2.71 -21.93
C ILE A 105 18.06 -2.16 -23.36
N HIS A 106 17.96 -3.04 -24.35
CA HIS A 106 17.99 -2.70 -25.77
C HIS A 106 16.65 -3.02 -26.40
N LEU A 107 16.06 -2.03 -27.06
CA LEU A 107 14.90 -2.15 -27.95
C LEU A 107 15.46 -2.36 -29.37
N ASP A 108 15.36 -3.58 -29.88
CA ASP A 108 16.11 -4.08 -31.03
C ASP A 108 17.64 -3.84 -30.87
N ALA A 109 18.17 -2.85 -31.60
CA ALA A 109 19.58 -2.47 -31.55
C ALA A 109 19.84 -1.17 -30.75
N ARG A 110 18.79 -0.52 -30.23
CA ARG A 110 18.89 0.80 -29.58
C ARG A 110 18.78 0.68 -28.07
N PRO A 111 19.69 1.30 -27.30
CA PRO A 111 19.59 1.30 -25.84
C PRO A 111 18.39 2.13 -25.38
N LEU A 112 17.74 1.67 -24.31
CA LEU A 112 16.68 2.39 -23.62
C LEU A 112 17.26 3.64 -22.94
N ARG A 113 16.54 4.75 -23.05
CA ARG A 113 16.99 6.06 -22.58
C ARG A 113 16.04 6.64 -21.56
N HIS A 114 16.61 7.42 -20.64
CA HIS A 114 15.88 8.22 -19.68
C HIS A 114 14.96 9.22 -20.40
N PRO A 115 13.67 9.34 -20.04
CA PRO A 115 12.73 10.19 -20.76
C PRO A 115 13.12 11.68 -20.77
N GLN A 116 13.65 12.19 -19.66
CA GLN A 116 14.05 13.59 -19.49
C GLN A 116 15.47 13.85 -20.00
N THR A 117 16.49 13.22 -19.39
CA THR A 117 17.92 13.49 -19.68
C THR A 117 18.40 12.92 -21.02
N LYS A 118 17.67 11.96 -21.62
CA LYS A 118 18.03 11.23 -22.84
C LYS A 118 19.29 10.37 -22.73
N GLU A 119 19.88 10.27 -21.55
CA GLU A 119 21.00 9.38 -21.24
C GLU A 119 20.55 7.92 -21.29
N ILE A 120 21.49 7.02 -21.51
CA ILE A 120 21.21 5.58 -21.54
C ILE A 120 20.97 5.11 -20.11
N ILE A 121 19.91 4.32 -19.89
CA ILE A 121 19.67 3.71 -18.58
C ILE A 121 20.70 2.60 -18.39
N GLN A 122 21.60 2.81 -17.44
CA GLN A 122 22.63 1.85 -17.03
C GLN A 122 22.26 1.32 -15.64
N LEU A 123 22.19 0.01 -15.49
CA LEU A 123 21.92 -0.65 -14.22
C LEU A 123 23.18 -1.34 -13.71
N PRO A 124 23.38 -1.43 -12.39
CA PRO A 124 24.48 -2.20 -11.81
C PRO A 124 24.42 -3.67 -12.23
N LEU A 125 25.58 -4.32 -12.40
CA LEU A 125 25.67 -5.76 -12.68
C LEU A 125 25.05 -6.62 -11.57
N SER A 126 24.98 -6.07 -10.36
CA SER A 126 24.35 -6.71 -9.21
C SER A 126 22.85 -6.91 -9.40
N LYS A 127 22.17 -6.19 -10.32
CA LYS A 127 20.70 -6.17 -10.47
C LYS A 127 20.16 -6.82 -11.76
N PRO A 128 20.49 -8.10 -12.08
CA PRO A 128 20.00 -8.75 -13.29
C PRO A 128 18.47 -8.93 -13.28
N ASN A 129 17.87 -9.22 -12.12
CA ASN A 129 16.42 -9.40 -12.00
C ASN A 129 15.66 -8.12 -12.37
N LEU A 130 16.18 -6.95 -11.97
CA LEU A 130 15.61 -5.65 -12.36
C LEU A 130 15.73 -5.43 -13.87
N ALA A 131 16.89 -5.73 -14.45
CA ALA A 131 17.13 -5.58 -15.89
C ALA A 131 16.17 -6.44 -16.72
N PHE A 132 15.99 -7.72 -16.35
CA PHE A 132 15.03 -8.60 -17.01
C PHE A 132 13.58 -8.16 -16.78
N ALA A 133 13.23 -7.66 -15.60
CA ALA A 133 11.90 -7.14 -15.33
C ALA A 133 11.58 -5.89 -16.18
N LEU A 134 12.56 -5.00 -16.39
CA LEU A 134 12.42 -3.87 -17.31
C LEU A 134 12.30 -4.34 -18.76
N ALA A 135 13.07 -5.35 -19.17
CA ALA A 135 12.93 -5.91 -20.51
C ALA A 135 11.52 -6.48 -20.74
N LEU A 136 10.97 -7.19 -19.75
CA LEU A 136 9.59 -7.68 -19.78
C LEU A 136 8.56 -6.53 -19.79
N GLU A 137 8.76 -5.49 -18.99
CA GLU A 137 7.89 -4.29 -19.03
C GLU A 137 7.79 -3.75 -20.44
N TRP A 138 8.93 -3.50 -21.10
CA TRP A 138 8.99 -2.97 -22.46
C TRP A 138 8.55 -3.94 -23.55
N ASP A 139 8.63 -5.25 -23.31
CA ASP A 139 8.06 -6.25 -24.22
C ASP A 139 6.53 -6.27 -24.16
N THR A 140 5.93 -5.97 -23.00
CA THR A 140 4.46 -5.90 -22.89
C THR A 140 3.86 -4.60 -23.42
N VAL A 141 4.64 -3.52 -23.51
CA VAL A 141 4.20 -2.22 -24.04
C VAL A 141 3.75 -2.37 -25.50
N ALA A 142 2.51 -1.96 -25.78
CA ALA A 142 1.87 -2.14 -27.08
C ALA A 142 2.14 -0.99 -28.05
N SER A 143 2.53 0.19 -27.56
CA SER A 143 2.73 1.37 -28.39
C SER A 143 3.71 2.35 -27.77
N ALA A 144 4.34 3.19 -28.61
CA ALA A 144 5.21 4.26 -28.13
C ALA A 144 4.47 5.32 -27.29
N GLU A 145 3.15 5.49 -27.49
CA GLU A 145 2.33 6.36 -26.64
C GLU A 145 2.11 5.75 -25.24
N GLN A 146 2.01 4.43 -25.12
CA GLN A 146 1.96 3.80 -23.81
C GLN A 146 3.27 3.98 -23.05
N ALA A 147 4.40 3.97 -23.75
CA ALA A 147 5.71 4.23 -23.16
C ALA A 147 5.89 5.66 -22.60
N THR A 148 5.00 6.61 -22.92
CA THR A 148 5.03 7.94 -22.28
C THR A 148 4.18 8.02 -21.00
N LYS A 149 3.36 7.00 -20.73
CA LYS A 149 2.45 6.96 -19.59
C LYS A 149 3.10 6.21 -18.43
N GLN A 150 3.50 6.93 -17.39
CA GLN A 150 4.22 6.38 -16.23
C GLN A 150 3.51 5.18 -15.58
N HIS A 151 2.18 5.17 -15.53
CA HIS A 151 1.39 4.06 -14.99
C HIS A 151 1.46 2.78 -15.83
N LEU A 152 1.92 2.85 -17.08
CA LEU A 152 2.15 1.69 -17.96
C LEU A 152 3.61 1.26 -18.04
N ILE A 153 4.53 2.03 -17.45
CA ILE A 153 5.95 1.71 -17.30
C ILE A 153 6.44 2.01 -15.86
N PRO A 154 5.80 1.42 -14.83
CA PRO A 154 6.07 1.74 -13.43
C PRO A 154 7.48 1.38 -12.93
N LEU A 155 8.12 0.35 -13.48
CA LEU A 155 9.50 -0.01 -13.16
C LEU A 155 10.47 0.97 -13.80
N THR A 156 10.32 1.29 -15.09
CA THR A 156 11.16 2.30 -15.75
C THR A 156 11.07 3.62 -15.03
N SER A 157 9.86 4.05 -14.63
CA SER A 157 9.65 5.28 -13.88
C SER A 157 10.36 5.24 -12.51
N LEU A 158 10.39 4.09 -11.83
CA LEU A 158 11.09 3.92 -10.55
C LEU A 158 12.62 4.00 -10.70
N VAL A 159 13.14 3.36 -11.72
CA VAL A 159 14.57 3.32 -12.00
C VAL A 159 15.06 4.71 -12.41
N CYS A 160 14.31 5.40 -13.26
CA CYS A 160 14.57 6.80 -13.59
C CYS A 160 14.58 7.67 -12.32
N ARG A 161 13.61 7.47 -11.42
CA ARG A 161 13.57 8.17 -10.13
C ARG A 161 14.83 7.93 -9.28
N ALA A 162 15.32 6.69 -9.20
CA ALA A 162 16.55 6.37 -8.47
C ALA A 162 17.79 7.03 -9.12
N ILE A 163 17.91 6.99 -10.45
CA ILE A 163 19.01 7.63 -11.18
C ILE A 163 18.99 9.16 -11.02
N ASP A 164 17.81 9.78 -11.05
CA ASP A 164 17.65 11.22 -10.84
C ASP A 164 18.13 11.62 -9.43
N ILE A 165 17.82 10.81 -8.40
CA ILE A 165 18.30 11.04 -7.03
C ILE A 165 19.83 10.90 -6.96
N GLU A 166 20.39 9.84 -7.53
CA GLU A 166 21.84 9.60 -7.55
C GLU A 166 22.59 10.76 -8.22
N ARG A 167 22.07 11.24 -9.35
CA ARG A 167 22.63 12.39 -10.07
C ARG A 167 22.57 13.67 -9.25
N ASP A 168 21.43 13.96 -8.61
CA ASP A 168 21.26 15.15 -7.79
C ASP A 168 22.12 15.09 -6.51
N ASP A 169 22.32 13.89 -5.96
CA ASP A 169 23.24 13.64 -4.85
C ASP A 169 24.70 13.94 -5.25
N ALA A 170 25.12 13.57 -6.46
CA ALA A 170 26.48 13.76 -6.97
C ALA A 170 26.82 15.22 -7.35
N VAL A 171 25.82 16.05 -7.70
CA VAL A 171 26.04 17.45 -8.05
C VAL A 171 26.11 18.30 -6.78
N GLU A 172 27.22 18.99 -6.57
CA GLU A 172 27.32 20.03 -5.54
C GLU A 172 26.52 21.27 -5.98
N SER A 173 25.36 21.49 -5.36
CA SER A 173 24.51 22.66 -5.59
C SER A 173 24.25 23.41 -4.28
N PRO A 174 25.16 24.30 -3.84
CA PRO A 174 24.99 25.05 -2.60
C PRO A 174 23.69 25.85 -2.58
N GLY A 175 22.87 25.65 -1.54
CA GLY A 175 21.63 26.41 -1.33
C GLY A 175 20.40 25.93 -2.11
N LYS A 176 20.51 24.86 -2.91
CA LYS A 176 19.36 24.21 -3.55
C LYS A 176 18.96 22.97 -2.74
N THR A 177 17.68 22.85 -2.42
CA THR A 177 17.12 21.64 -1.80
C THR A 177 17.32 20.46 -2.73
N LYS A 178 17.91 19.37 -2.23
CA LYS A 178 18.09 18.15 -3.01
C LYS A 178 16.79 17.36 -3.07
N ILE A 179 16.64 16.55 -4.11
CA ILE A 179 15.51 15.62 -4.26
C ILE A 179 15.37 14.75 -3.00
N ARG A 180 16.49 14.27 -2.47
CA ARG A 180 16.55 13.47 -1.24
C ARG A 180 15.95 14.20 -0.03
N ASP A 181 16.19 15.50 0.11
CA ASP A 181 15.69 16.29 1.23
C ASP A 181 14.16 16.43 1.16
N ASP A 182 13.62 16.61 -0.04
CA ASP A 182 12.18 16.64 -0.29
C ASP A 182 11.53 15.29 0.03
N ILE A 183 12.14 14.19 -0.42
CA ILE A 183 11.67 12.83 -0.10
C ILE A 183 11.68 12.63 1.42
N THR A 184 12.81 12.93 2.07
CA THR A 184 12.99 12.79 3.51
C THR A 184 11.91 13.56 4.28
N THR A 185 11.66 14.81 3.87
CA THR A 185 10.62 15.66 4.46
C THR A 185 9.23 15.04 4.29
N ASN A 186 8.92 14.50 3.11
CA ASN A 186 7.62 13.90 2.82
C ASN A 186 7.40 12.59 3.58
N VAL A 187 8.38 11.68 3.60
CA VAL A 187 8.24 10.39 4.29
C VAL A 187 8.21 10.55 5.81
N LEU A 188 8.90 11.56 6.37
CA LEU A 188 8.84 11.84 7.81
C LEU A 188 7.47 12.35 8.28
N ARG A 189 6.63 12.89 7.39
CA ARG A 189 5.23 13.20 7.76
C ARG A 189 4.45 11.94 8.08
N TYR A 190 4.79 10.81 7.46
CA TYR A 190 4.18 9.52 7.79
C TYR A 190 4.64 8.99 9.14
N LEU A 191 5.79 9.40 9.70
CA LEU A 191 6.14 9.03 11.08
C LEU A 191 5.14 9.61 12.10
N ASP A 192 4.65 10.83 11.82
CA ASP A 192 3.69 11.52 12.67
C ASP A 192 2.26 10.98 12.53
N THR A 193 1.99 10.12 11.53
CA THR A 193 0.68 9.54 11.22
C THR A 193 0.82 8.10 10.69
N ASP A 194 1.75 7.33 11.24
CA ASP A 194 2.11 6.02 10.69
C ASP A 194 0.94 5.05 10.87
N SER A 195 0.52 4.36 9.79
CA SER A 195 -0.64 3.48 9.86
C SER A 195 -0.47 2.33 10.85
N LEU A 196 0.76 1.87 11.13
CA LEU A 196 1.01 0.86 12.16
C LEU A 196 0.92 1.42 13.59
N LEU A 197 1.14 2.72 13.77
CA LEU A 197 1.04 3.37 15.08
C LEU A 197 -0.34 4.00 15.33
N CYS A 198 -1.29 3.80 14.42
CA CYS A 198 -2.67 4.22 14.58
C CYS A 198 -3.53 3.00 14.94
N TRP A 199 -3.97 2.91 16.19
CA TRP A 199 -4.72 1.77 16.68
C TRP A 199 -6.20 2.10 16.86
N ALA A 200 -7.04 1.09 16.60
CA ALA A 200 -8.46 1.15 16.89
C ALA A 200 -8.69 1.38 18.41
N PRO A 201 -9.82 2.02 18.78
CA PRO A 201 -10.23 2.13 20.16
C PRO A 201 -10.36 0.76 20.85
N PRO A 202 -10.34 0.71 22.19
CA PRO A 202 -10.58 -0.51 22.94
C PRO A 202 -11.90 -1.16 22.53
N ALA A 203 -11.86 -2.43 22.18
CA ALA A 203 -13.03 -3.15 21.71
C ALA A 203 -14.10 -3.26 22.81
N GLY A 204 -15.35 -2.94 22.45
CA GLY A 204 -16.54 -3.12 23.27
C GLY A 204 -17.02 -4.57 23.34
N GLU A 205 -18.12 -4.79 24.07
CA GLU A 205 -18.73 -6.12 24.25
C GLU A 205 -19.23 -6.72 22.94
N TYR A 206 -19.75 -5.89 22.04
CA TYR A 206 -20.40 -6.31 20.79
C TYR A 206 -19.52 -6.16 19.55
N ASP A 207 -18.25 -5.77 19.74
CA ASP A 207 -17.33 -5.64 18.62
C ASP A 207 -16.96 -7.01 18.07
N PHE A 208 -16.77 -7.06 16.74
CA PHE A 208 -16.38 -8.29 16.09
C PHE A 208 -15.03 -8.79 16.63
N ARG A 209 -14.96 -10.11 16.82
CA ARG A 209 -13.75 -10.83 17.19
C ARG A 209 -13.48 -11.94 16.19
N ASN A 210 -12.21 -12.12 15.83
CA ASN A 210 -11.81 -13.19 14.92
C ASN A 210 -11.99 -14.57 15.60
N GLN A 211 -11.67 -15.65 14.88
CA GLN A 211 -11.76 -17.02 15.39
C GLN A 211 -10.87 -17.28 16.62
N ALA A 212 -9.81 -16.49 16.82
CA ALA A 212 -8.94 -16.54 17.98
C ALA A 212 -9.45 -15.68 19.17
N GLY A 213 -10.60 -15.01 19.02
CA GLY A 213 -11.17 -14.12 20.04
C GLY A 213 -10.50 -12.74 20.11
N GLU A 214 -9.57 -12.44 19.20
CA GLU A 214 -8.89 -11.15 19.11
C GLU A 214 -9.81 -10.10 18.50
N SER A 215 -9.74 -8.86 19.00
CA SER A 215 -10.31 -7.70 18.34
C SER A 215 -9.36 -7.13 17.28
N LEU A 216 -9.85 -6.20 16.42
CA LEU A 216 -8.98 -5.47 15.47
C LEU A 216 -7.77 -4.86 16.15
N ARG A 217 -7.99 -4.23 17.32
CA ARG A 217 -6.93 -3.61 18.10
C ARG A 217 -5.87 -4.60 18.56
N ASP A 218 -6.28 -5.81 18.96
CA ASP A 218 -5.34 -6.84 19.42
C ASP A 218 -4.45 -7.31 18.27
N VAL A 219 -5.03 -7.50 17.08
CA VAL A 219 -4.29 -7.87 15.86
C VAL A 219 -3.36 -6.73 15.42
N GLN A 220 -3.83 -5.47 15.42
CA GLN A 220 -3.01 -4.30 15.11
C GLN A 220 -1.80 -4.20 16.04
N LYS A 221 -1.99 -4.36 17.36
CA LYS A 221 -0.90 -4.34 18.33
C LYS A 221 0.11 -5.43 18.09
N ARG A 222 -0.35 -6.68 17.96
CA ARG A 222 0.55 -7.83 17.73
C ARG A 222 1.39 -7.64 16.46
N THR A 223 0.78 -7.24 15.35
CA THR A 223 1.49 -6.96 14.10
C THR A 223 2.44 -5.77 14.22
N THR A 224 2.03 -4.71 14.92
CA THR A 224 2.88 -3.53 15.14
C THR A 224 4.08 -3.87 16.01
N ASP A 225 3.88 -4.60 17.09
CA ASP A 225 4.92 -4.98 18.05
C ASP A 225 6.00 -5.84 17.38
N GLU A 226 5.62 -6.75 16.48
CA GLU A 226 6.56 -7.56 15.70
C GLU A 226 7.49 -6.68 14.84
N ILE A 227 6.90 -5.76 14.07
CA ILE A 227 7.65 -4.87 13.18
C ILE A 227 8.50 -3.87 13.99
N VAL A 228 7.91 -3.22 15.00
CA VAL A 228 8.58 -2.23 15.84
C VAL A 228 9.71 -2.86 16.64
N SER A 229 9.53 -4.08 17.17
CA SER A 229 10.59 -4.80 17.89
C SER A 229 11.77 -5.07 16.98
N PHE A 230 11.53 -5.52 15.74
CA PHE A 230 12.62 -5.67 14.77
C PHE A 230 13.34 -4.34 14.53
N MET A 231 12.58 -3.29 14.24
CA MET A 231 13.13 -1.99 13.86
C MET A 231 13.95 -1.39 15.00
N THR A 232 13.43 -1.39 16.22
CA THR A 232 14.11 -0.85 17.41
C THR A 232 15.28 -1.71 17.87
N THR A 233 15.32 -3.00 17.53
CA THR A 233 16.45 -3.88 17.85
C THR A 233 17.59 -3.77 16.83
N HIS A 234 17.27 -3.73 15.53
CA HIS A 234 18.26 -3.92 14.47
C HIS A 234 18.57 -2.69 13.63
N VAL A 235 17.67 -1.70 13.61
CA VAL A 235 17.75 -0.55 12.69
C VAL A 235 17.89 0.77 13.45
N TRP A 236 17.08 0.96 14.49
CA TRP A 236 17.04 2.15 15.34
C TRP A 236 17.25 1.79 16.82
N PRO A 237 18.42 1.24 17.20
CA PRO A 237 18.71 0.87 18.58
C PRO A 237 18.55 2.05 19.53
N GLY A 238 17.82 1.84 20.63
CA GLY A 238 17.55 2.85 21.65
C GLY A 238 16.36 3.77 21.36
N VAL A 239 15.72 3.65 20.20
CA VAL A 239 14.46 4.36 19.90
C VAL A 239 13.29 3.61 20.52
N THR A 240 12.36 4.35 21.13
CA THR A 240 11.07 3.82 21.57
C THR A 240 9.97 4.48 20.74
N LEU A 241 9.32 3.70 19.88
CA LEU A 241 8.18 4.16 19.09
C LEU A 241 6.90 4.01 19.91
N GLN A 242 6.15 5.12 20.04
CA GLN A 242 4.88 5.15 20.75
C GLN A 242 3.72 5.16 19.76
N PRO A 243 2.54 4.65 20.14
CA PRO A 243 1.33 4.80 19.34
C PRO A 243 1.03 6.28 19.11
N VAL A 244 0.79 6.62 17.85
CA VAL A 244 0.45 7.97 17.40
C VAL A 244 -1.03 8.26 17.69
N LEU A 245 -1.91 7.30 17.40
CA LEU A 245 -3.33 7.34 17.76
C LEU A 245 -3.66 6.08 18.57
N ASP A 246 -4.23 6.26 19.76
CA ASP A 246 -4.66 5.17 20.64
C ASP A 246 -5.81 5.63 21.53
N GLY A 247 -6.64 4.69 21.97
CA GLY A 247 -7.86 4.98 22.72
C GLY A 247 -8.93 5.63 21.84
N ASP A 248 -9.66 6.58 22.40
CA ASP A 248 -10.65 7.40 21.69
C ASP A 248 -10.04 8.70 21.12
N ALA A 249 -8.71 8.78 21.05
CA ALA A 249 -8.03 9.98 20.57
C ALA A 249 -8.13 10.11 19.04
N ILE A 250 -8.50 11.30 18.59
CA ILE A 250 -8.56 11.65 17.15
C ILE A 250 -7.33 12.48 16.74
N MET A 251 -6.61 13.05 17.72
CA MET A 251 -5.44 13.91 17.48
C MET A 251 -4.14 13.10 17.63
N PRO A 252 -3.30 13.04 16.59
CA PRO A 252 -1.99 12.36 16.63
C PRO A 252 -1.08 12.91 17.74
N LYS A 253 -0.45 12.01 18.48
CA LYS A 253 0.62 12.34 19.43
C LYS A 253 1.96 12.33 18.70
N LYS A 254 2.82 13.30 19.04
CA LYS A 254 4.20 13.31 18.56
C LYS A 254 5.00 12.21 19.24
N GLN A 255 5.96 11.67 18.51
CA GLN A 255 7.00 10.80 19.08
C GLN A 255 7.86 11.57 20.09
N ALA A 256 8.58 10.82 20.93
CA ALA A 256 9.53 11.39 21.88
C ALA A 256 10.64 12.19 21.16
N GLU A 257 11.23 13.15 21.87
CA GLU A 257 12.37 13.93 21.37
C GLU A 257 13.54 13.02 20.97
N GLY A 258 14.18 13.30 19.83
CA GLY A 258 15.28 12.49 19.29
C GLY A 258 14.83 11.39 18.33
N VAL A 259 13.60 10.87 18.44
CA VAL A 259 13.11 9.79 17.57
C VAL A 259 13.07 10.23 16.12
N ARG A 260 12.55 11.43 15.87
CA ARG A 260 12.43 11.99 14.52
C ARG A 260 13.80 12.19 13.89
N GLU A 261 14.77 12.67 14.66
CA GLU A 261 16.13 12.95 14.22
C GLU A 261 16.88 11.66 13.87
N VAL A 262 16.70 10.60 14.66
CA VAL A 262 17.27 9.27 14.36
C VAL A 262 16.69 8.69 13.07
N VAL A 263 15.36 8.72 12.92
CA VAL A 263 14.69 8.23 11.71
C VAL A 263 15.08 9.07 10.50
N GLN A 264 15.15 10.40 10.65
CA GLN A 264 15.61 11.31 9.61
C GLN A 264 17.04 10.98 9.15
N GLY A 265 17.97 10.83 10.11
CA GLY A 265 19.36 10.46 9.80
C GLY A 265 19.45 9.13 9.06
N TRP A 266 18.63 8.14 9.43
CA TRP A 266 18.54 6.86 8.74
C TRP A 266 18.04 7.03 7.29
N VAL A 267 16.93 7.75 7.08
CA VAL A 267 16.38 7.99 5.73
C VAL A 267 17.38 8.75 4.86
N SER A 268 18.01 9.80 5.40
CA SER A 268 19.00 10.59 4.67
C SER A 268 20.27 9.81 4.34
N GLY A 269 20.57 8.74 5.09
CA GLY A 269 21.72 7.86 4.85
C GLY A 269 21.50 6.75 3.81
N LEU A 270 20.26 6.58 3.31
CA LEU A 270 19.94 5.56 2.31
C LEU A 270 20.66 5.82 0.97
N THR A 271 20.97 4.78 0.20
CA THR A 271 21.39 4.96 -1.19
C THR A 271 20.24 5.51 -2.05
N ALA A 272 20.54 6.02 -3.24
CA ALA A 272 19.52 6.53 -4.17
C ALA A 272 18.47 5.47 -4.54
N TRP A 273 18.89 4.22 -4.69
CA TRP A 273 18.03 3.06 -4.94
C TRP A 273 17.14 2.74 -3.74
N GLU A 274 17.72 2.72 -2.53
CA GLU A 274 16.98 2.45 -1.29
C GLU A 274 15.96 3.53 -0.97
N ILE A 275 16.31 4.82 -1.10
CA ILE A 275 15.38 5.91 -0.78
C ILE A 275 14.25 6.03 -1.81
N ALA A 276 14.50 5.75 -3.09
CA ALA A 276 13.44 5.66 -4.11
C ALA A 276 12.49 4.49 -3.83
N GLY A 277 13.04 3.36 -3.39
CA GLY A 277 12.27 2.21 -2.92
C GLY A 277 11.43 2.54 -1.69
N LEU A 278 12.03 3.21 -0.70
CA LEU A 278 11.37 3.65 0.52
C LEU A 278 10.22 4.61 0.20
N GLU A 279 10.46 5.65 -0.60
CA GLU A 279 9.43 6.62 -1.04
C GLU A 279 8.21 5.89 -1.60
N ARG A 280 8.43 4.94 -2.51
CA ARG A 280 7.34 4.15 -3.09
C ARG A 280 6.62 3.28 -2.05
N ALA A 281 7.35 2.57 -1.21
CA ALA A 281 6.76 1.68 -0.20
C ALA A 281 5.95 2.46 0.85
N VAL A 282 6.44 3.62 1.28
CA VAL A 282 5.73 4.51 2.21
C VAL A 282 4.43 5.02 1.61
N LEU A 283 4.46 5.49 0.35
CA LEU A 283 3.26 6.00 -0.31
C LEU A 283 2.22 4.88 -0.54
N ALA A 284 2.66 3.67 -0.87
CA ALA A 284 1.79 2.51 -1.06
C ALA A 284 1.14 2.04 0.25
N GLY A 285 1.93 1.90 1.32
CA GLY A 285 1.49 1.33 2.59
C GLY A 285 1.05 2.35 3.65
N LYS A 286 1.31 3.63 3.43
CA LYS A 286 1.07 4.73 4.39
C LYS A 286 1.75 4.51 5.75
N SER A 287 2.84 3.74 5.76
CA SER A 287 3.65 3.45 6.94
C SER A 287 5.13 3.58 6.60
N LEU A 288 5.81 4.47 7.31
CA LEU A 288 7.27 4.60 7.25
C LEU A 288 7.93 3.40 7.92
N ILE A 289 7.37 2.91 9.03
CA ILE A 289 7.97 1.83 9.82
C ILE A 289 7.90 0.50 9.04
N ALA A 290 6.75 0.17 8.45
CA ALA A 290 6.60 -1.03 7.62
C ALA A 290 7.50 -0.96 6.37
N ALA A 291 7.54 0.20 5.71
CA ALA A 291 8.40 0.41 4.55
C ALA A 291 9.89 0.31 4.91
N ALA A 292 10.31 0.86 6.05
CA ALA A 292 11.69 0.77 6.51
C ALA A 292 12.07 -0.69 6.80
N ARG A 293 11.23 -1.44 7.52
CA ARG A 293 11.41 -2.90 7.71
C ARG A 293 11.57 -3.61 6.37
N PHE A 294 10.69 -3.32 5.42
CA PHE A 294 10.70 -3.93 4.09
C PHE A 294 11.99 -3.63 3.32
N ILE A 295 12.47 -2.38 3.33
CA ILE A 295 13.72 -2.00 2.67
C ILE A 295 14.92 -2.69 3.33
N THR A 296 14.97 -2.76 4.66
CA THR A 296 16.07 -3.45 5.36
C THR A 296 16.10 -4.95 5.06
N GLU A 297 14.96 -5.57 4.80
CA GLU A 297 14.89 -7.00 4.47
C GLU A 297 15.43 -7.31 3.06
N TRP A 298 15.11 -6.44 2.08
CA TRP A 298 15.37 -6.72 0.66
C TRP A 298 16.56 -5.98 0.05
N SER A 299 17.04 -4.91 0.67
CA SER A 299 18.14 -4.14 0.10
C SER A 299 19.41 -4.98 -0.02
N GLU A 300 20.15 -4.85 -1.12
CA GLU A 300 21.54 -5.33 -1.21
C GLU A 300 22.58 -4.29 -0.74
N GLY A 301 22.11 -3.09 -0.39
CA GLY A 301 22.92 -1.95 0.03
C GLY A 301 23.29 -1.96 1.52
N PRO A 302 23.78 -0.82 2.05
CA PRO A 302 24.32 -0.72 3.41
C PRO A 302 23.31 -1.01 4.53
N VAL A 303 22.01 -0.78 4.29
CA VAL A 303 20.97 -0.99 5.33
C VAL A 303 20.41 -2.42 5.36
N SER A 304 20.96 -3.30 4.52
CA SER A 304 20.57 -4.71 4.45
C SER A 304 20.72 -5.41 5.81
N LYS A 305 19.64 -6.05 6.25
CA LYS A 305 19.54 -6.88 7.47
C LYS A 305 18.74 -8.17 7.18
N PRO A 306 19.13 -8.96 6.15
CA PRO A 306 18.33 -10.10 5.71
C PRO A 306 18.41 -11.23 6.73
N ASN A 307 17.33 -11.98 6.88
CA ASN A 307 17.31 -13.26 7.62
C ASN A 307 17.69 -13.19 9.12
N LEU A 308 17.51 -12.05 9.79
CA LEU A 308 17.75 -11.96 11.24
C LEU A 308 16.66 -12.65 12.08
N SER A 309 15.46 -12.82 11.54
CA SER A 309 14.29 -13.30 12.29
C SER A 309 14.08 -14.82 12.29
N GLY A 310 14.84 -15.61 11.53
CA GLY A 310 14.74 -17.08 11.49
C GLY A 310 13.45 -17.66 10.88
N ASP A 311 12.34 -16.92 10.94
CA ASP A 311 10.97 -17.35 10.55
C ASP A 311 10.60 -17.08 9.08
N GLY A 312 11.57 -16.61 8.28
CA GLY A 312 11.39 -16.27 6.87
C GLY A 312 11.64 -14.79 6.57
N HIS A 313 11.56 -14.42 5.30
CA HIS A 313 11.69 -13.03 4.84
C HIS A 313 10.37 -12.29 4.99
N PHE A 314 10.40 -11.06 5.51
CA PHE A 314 9.29 -10.10 5.45
C PHE A 314 8.99 -9.73 3.99
N GLY A 315 8.18 -10.57 3.34
CA GLY A 315 7.98 -10.59 1.90
C GLY A 315 6.91 -9.61 1.42
N VAL A 316 6.72 -9.53 0.10
CA VAL A 316 5.70 -8.65 -0.53
C VAL A 316 4.30 -8.93 0.01
N GLU A 317 3.92 -10.20 0.13
CA GLU A 317 2.60 -10.60 0.63
C GLU A 317 2.39 -10.26 2.10
N GLU A 318 3.43 -10.43 2.91
CA GLU A 318 3.38 -10.13 4.33
C GLU A 318 3.30 -8.62 4.54
N ALA A 319 4.18 -7.86 3.90
CA ALA A 319 4.16 -6.41 3.92
C ALA A 319 2.81 -5.84 3.43
N ALA A 320 2.23 -6.40 2.35
CA ALA A 320 0.93 -6.00 1.86
C ALA A 320 -0.19 -6.25 2.88
N LYS A 321 -0.21 -7.42 3.54
CA LYS A 321 -1.18 -7.73 4.61
C LYS A 321 -1.00 -6.82 5.82
N THR A 322 0.25 -6.53 6.20
CA THR A 322 0.57 -5.63 7.32
C THR A 322 0.01 -4.23 7.09
N VAL A 323 0.21 -3.66 5.90
CA VAL A 323 -0.27 -2.29 5.61
C VAL A 323 -1.75 -2.21 5.26
N SER A 324 -2.36 -3.33 4.82
CA SER A 324 -3.80 -3.44 4.52
C SER A 324 -4.61 -4.04 5.67
N LEU A 325 -4.01 -4.27 6.85
CA LEU A 325 -4.59 -5.06 7.95
C LEU A 325 -6.04 -4.67 8.29
N GLU A 326 -6.29 -3.37 8.48
CA GLU A 326 -7.64 -2.90 8.82
C GLU A 326 -8.62 -3.05 7.65
N VAL A 327 -8.19 -2.82 6.41
CA VAL A 327 -9.04 -3.00 5.22
C VAL A 327 -9.43 -4.47 5.08
N ASP A 328 -8.47 -5.38 5.24
CA ASP A 328 -8.71 -6.82 5.17
C ASP A 328 -9.64 -7.29 6.30
N TRP A 329 -9.48 -6.73 7.51
CA TRP A 329 -10.39 -6.99 8.63
C TRP A 329 -11.81 -6.54 8.34
N GLN A 330 -12.00 -5.31 7.86
CA GLN A 330 -13.31 -4.76 7.53
C GLN A 330 -13.97 -5.54 6.39
N ALA A 331 -13.20 -5.90 5.35
CA ALA A 331 -13.69 -6.70 4.24
C ALA A 331 -14.11 -8.11 4.69
N SER A 332 -13.43 -8.70 5.68
CA SER A 332 -13.83 -10.00 6.24
C SER A 332 -15.17 -9.93 6.98
N GLN A 333 -15.54 -8.74 7.48
CA GLN A 333 -16.79 -8.52 8.22
C GLN A 333 -17.96 -8.13 7.34
N TRP A 334 -17.71 -7.21 6.42
CA TRP A 334 -18.76 -6.53 5.68
C TRP A 334 -18.74 -6.87 4.19
N GLY A 335 -17.84 -7.76 3.77
CA GLY A 335 -17.63 -8.11 2.38
C GLY A 335 -16.63 -7.18 1.69
N GLU A 336 -16.01 -7.71 0.64
CA GLU A 336 -15.12 -6.96 -0.24
C GLU A 336 -15.95 -6.05 -1.17
N VAL A 337 -15.53 -4.79 -1.33
CA VAL A 337 -16.11 -3.90 -2.34
C VAL A 337 -15.36 -4.13 -3.65
N GLU A 338 -16.04 -4.76 -4.61
CA GLU A 338 -15.52 -5.01 -5.96
C GLU A 338 -15.09 -3.70 -6.65
N ASP A 339 -14.09 -3.79 -7.52
CA ASP A 339 -13.43 -2.68 -8.22
C ASP A 339 -12.74 -1.63 -7.31
N THR A 340 -12.70 -1.84 -6.00
CA THR A 340 -12.03 -0.94 -5.03
C THR A 340 -11.02 -1.70 -4.19
N HIS A 341 -11.48 -2.61 -3.32
CA HIS A 341 -10.60 -3.33 -2.39
C HIS A 341 -9.70 -4.31 -3.12
N ASP A 342 -10.23 -5.02 -4.12
CA ASP A 342 -9.52 -6.01 -4.92
C ASP A 342 -8.41 -5.34 -5.77
N VAL A 343 -8.73 -4.22 -6.41
CA VAL A 343 -7.80 -3.43 -7.21
C VAL A 343 -6.69 -2.87 -6.32
N ASN A 344 -7.05 -2.26 -5.18
CA ASN A 344 -6.06 -1.72 -4.25
C ASN A 344 -5.14 -2.83 -3.69
N ASN A 345 -5.69 -4.00 -3.37
CA ASN A 345 -4.92 -5.14 -2.86
C ASN A 345 -3.89 -5.65 -3.87
N GLU A 346 -4.24 -5.71 -5.15
CA GLU A 346 -3.31 -6.08 -6.22
C GLU A 346 -2.32 -4.95 -6.53
N ASP A 347 -2.74 -3.69 -6.40
CA ASP A 347 -1.89 -2.53 -6.66
C ASP A 347 -0.80 -2.36 -5.60
N VAL A 348 -1.12 -2.51 -4.31
CA VAL A 348 -0.12 -2.48 -3.23
C VAL A 348 0.95 -3.55 -3.43
N ARG A 349 0.54 -4.79 -3.78
CA ARG A 349 1.48 -5.88 -4.10
C ARG A 349 2.34 -5.56 -5.31
N ARG A 350 1.75 -4.98 -6.36
CA ARG A 350 2.49 -4.54 -7.55
C ARG A 350 3.53 -3.47 -7.19
N GLN A 351 3.16 -2.49 -6.36
CA GLN A 351 4.07 -1.44 -5.93
C GLN A 351 5.20 -1.98 -5.04
N LEU A 352 4.90 -2.77 -4.02
CA LEU A 352 5.90 -3.39 -3.13
C LEU A 352 6.79 -4.38 -3.88
N GLY A 353 6.24 -5.19 -4.80
CA GLY A 353 7.03 -6.07 -5.66
C GLY A 353 8.00 -5.30 -6.55
N SER A 354 7.61 -4.12 -7.05
CA SER A 354 8.52 -3.25 -7.81
C SER A 354 9.66 -2.70 -6.95
N VAL A 355 9.41 -2.45 -5.66
CA VAL A 355 10.44 -2.02 -4.71
C VAL A 355 11.45 -3.14 -4.48
N VAL A 356 11.01 -4.38 -4.29
CA VAL A 356 11.90 -5.55 -4.15
C VAL A 356 12.84 -5.66 -5.35
N LEU A 357 12.31 -5.59 -6.57
CA LEU A 357 13.13 -5.63 -7.77
C LEU A 357 14.15 -4.48 -7.83
N LEU A 358 13.78 -3.29 -7.35
CA LEU A 358 14.66 -2.13 -7.35
C LEU A 358 15.84 -2.29 -6.38
N VAL A 359 15.56 -2.66 -5.13
CA VAL A 359 16.55 -2.62 -4.04
C VAL A 359 17.35 -3.91 -3.90
N SER A 360 16.79 -5.04 -4.37
CA SER A 360 17.48 -6.34 -4.33
C SER A 360 18.55 -6.44 -5.41
N GLY A 361 19.47 -7.38 -5.21
CA GLY A 361 20.40 -7.83 -6.24
C GLY A 361 21.21 -9.03 -5.76
N THR A 362 22.26 -9.35 -6.49
CA THR A 362 23.08 -10.56 -6.28
C THR A 362 24.12 -10.40 -5.20
N GLY A 363 24.27 -9.20 -4.60
CA GLY A 363 25.27 -8.91 -3.57
C GLY A 363 26.71 -8.93 -4.08
N LYS A 364 26.93 -9.14 -5.39
CA LYS A 364 28.24 -8.98 -6.02
C LYS A 364 28.57 -7.48 -6.05
N ARG A 365 29.48 -7.06 -5.17
CA ARG A 365 30.08 -5.73 -5.27
C ARG A 365 31.00 -5.72 -6.49
N GLU A 366 30.90 -4.67 -7.31
CA GLU A 366 31.87 -4.41 -8.37
C GLU A 366 33.25 -4.34 -7.73
N THR A 367 34.15 -5.24 -8.14
CA THR A 367 35.53 -5.37 -7.63
C THR A 367 36.45 -4.34 -8.23
#